data_AF-K1XRR7-F1
#
_entry.id   AF-K1XRR7-F1
#
_cell.length_a   1.000
_cell.length_b   1.000
_cell.length_c   1.000
_cell.angle_alpha   90.00
_cell.angle_beta   90.00
_cell.angle_gamma   90.00
#
_symmetry.space_group_name_H-M   'P 1'
#
loop_
_entity.id
_entity.type
_entity.pdbx_description
1 polymer ?
#
loop_
_entity_poly.entity_id
_entity_poly.type
_entity_poly.pdbx_seq_one_letter_code
_entity_poly.pdbx_strand_id
1 'polypeptide(L)'
;MNEKNILLISVGGNEDVVIHSIVSNKPEKIIFFASVDSREKISKQIIPAVFTKLEIIPDYEIVVTDNHQDVGECAFCLLREIPVRLKKMGLKDLQWPNLIDYTAGTKSMSSAVVWASSKFPCKLCYIGSQNKEGRTKDGLGIVKSGAEREIIFYNPWNKVAFYELSKAGSLFNRGQYKNAVQIIENVEAQIDTEENKRFFHILKGIFEGYACWDNFQHKKALDDYFKRYMQSFIDIAKIKENVHPGLIRFAEQTHVLKEHLEINLNKNELSWEKIYDLLANAIRRANLEKKYEDATARLYSCVEKYSEHALTVRYGINSSRTRPEQIPDKLREEFIRRYKVIKISEKGTEEILKFGLQAKFQLLIEFGDEVGKRFKSVQTELEECLEMRNKSILAHGIIPINEEKFTRFLHVVMNLFDLKPEDLIYFPVFPE
;
A
#
# COMPACT_ATOMS: atom_id res chain seq x y z
N MET A 1 18.66 17.67 -10.48
CA MET A 1 18.38 18.08 -11.88
C MET A 1 17.25 19.08 -11.81
N ASN A 2 17.38 20.27 -12.42
CA ASN A 2 16.21 21.13 -12.59
C ASN A 2 15.19 20.31 -13.41
N GLU A 3 13.97 20.14 -12.87
CA GLU A 3 12.89 19.53 -13.64
C GLU A 3 12.68 20.34 -14.91
N LYS A 4 12.69 19.67 -16.06
CA LYS A 4 12.49 20.35 -17.34
C LYS A 4 11.08 20.94 -17.36
N ASN A 5 10.93 22.20 -17.76
CA ASN A 5 9.62 22.83 -17.86
C ASN A 5 8.94 22.43 -19.18
N ILE A 6 7.99 21.49 -19.12
CA ILE A 6 7.26 20.94 -20.27
C ILE A 6 5.80 21.39 -20.17
N LEU A 7 5.38 22.20 -21.15
CA LEU A 7 4.04 22.78 -21.19
C LEU A 7 3.11 21.99 -22.10
N LEU A 8 1.98 21.50 -21.57
CA LEU A 8 0.80 21.14 -22.36
C LEU A 8 -0.14 22.35 -22.42
N ILE A 9 -0.53 22.78 -23.61
CA ILE A 9 -1.42 23.93 -23.77
C ILE A 9 -2.49 23.69 -24.82
N SER A 10 -3.76 23.88 -24.47
CA SER A 10 -4.85 23.83 -25.43
C SER A 10 -4.91 25.11 -26.29
N VAL A 11 -5.31 24.98 -27.56
CA VAL A 11 -5.35 26.07 -28.54
C VAL A 11 -6.77 26.26 -29.07
N GLY A 12 -7.28 27.49 -28.97
CA GLY A 12 -8.64 27.84 -29.42
C GLY A 12 -8.72 29.14 -30.20
N GLY A 13 -9.84 29.84 -30.05
CA GLY A 13 -10.13 31.06 -30.81
C GLY A 13 -9.29 32.28 -30.43
N ASN A 14 -8.71 32.32 -29.22
CA ASN A 14 -7.89 33.42 -28.72
C ASN A 14 -6.41 32.96 -28.64
N GLU A 15 -5.61 33.34 -29.62
CA GLU A 15 -4.17 33.06 -29.66
C GLU A 15 -3.34 33.85 -28.64
N ASP A 16 -3.80 35.04 -28.22
CA ASP A 16 -3.03 35.92 -27.34
C ASP A 16 -2.79 35.33 -25.95
N VAL A 17 -3.79 34.63 -25.41
CA VAL A 17 -3.63 33.91 -24.13
C VAL A 17 -2.62 32.76 -24.26
N VAL A 18 -2.56 32.09 -25.42
CA VAL A 18 -1.58 31.01 -25.66
C VAL A 18 -0.17 31.59 -25.75
N ILE A 19 0.00 32.68 -26.50
CA ILE A 19 1.27 33.40 -26.62
C ILE A 19 1.72 33.91 -25.25
N HIS A 20 0.82 34.52 -24.49
CA HIS A 20 1.12 35.01 -23.14
C HIS A 20 1.57 33.89 -22.21
N SER A 21 0.90 32.73 -22.24
CA SER A 21 1.31 31.56 -21.44
C SER A 21 2.73 31.13 -21.74
N ILE A 22 3.07 30.99 -23.03
CA ILE A 22 4.38 30.52 -23.46
C ILE A 22 5.47 31.52 -23.07
N VAL A 23 5.24 32.81 -23.34
CA VAL A 23 6.21 33.88 -23.07
C VAL A 23 6.48 34.04 -21.58
N SER A 24 5.44 33.96 -20.76
CA SER A 24 5.55 34.11 -19.32
C SER A 24 6.17 32.88 -18.65
N ASN A 25 5.80 31.67 -19.09
CA ASN A 25 6.30 30.42 -18.51
C ASN A 25 7.67 29.99 -19.02
N LYS A 26 8.07 30.44 -20.22
CA LYS A 26 9.33 30.07 -20.90
C LYS A 26 9.62 28.55 -20.84
N PRO A 27 8.70 27.70 -21.32
CA PRO A 27 8.89 26.27 -21.30
C PRO A 27 10.08 25.87 -22.20
N GLU A 28 10.78 24.81 -21.82
CA GLU A 28 11.82 24.20 -22.67
C GLU A 28 11.21 23.52 -23.90
N LYS A 29 10.03 22.92 -23.71
CA LYS A 29 9.32 22.13 -24.70
C LYS A 29 7.82 22.32 -24.56
N ILE A 30 7.10 22.32 -25.69
CA ILE A 30 5.66 22.56 -25.74
C ILE A 30 4.94 21.41 -26.44
N ILE A 31 3.82 20.98 -25.89
CA ILE A 31 2.85 20.15 -26.59
C ILE A 31 1.57 20.98 -26.76
N PHE A 32 1.25 21.32 -28.00
CA PHE A 32 0.00 21.99 -28.33
C PHE A 32 -1.12 20.97 -28.48
N PHE A 33 -2.27 21.22 -27.86
CA PHE A 33 -3.50 20.47 -28.09
C PHE A 33 -4.51 21.33 -28.85
N ALA A 34 -4.76 21.00 -30.12
CA ALA A 34 -5.60 21.79 -31.00
C ALA A 34 -6.75 20.97 -31.59
N SER A 35 -7.78 21.68 -32.07
CA SER A 35 -8.74 21.12 -33.02
C SER A 35 -8.16 21.19 -34.44
N VAL A 36 -8.80 20.52 -35.40
CA VAL A 36 -8.47 20.68 -36.82
C VAL A 36 -8.49 22.17 -37.22
N ASP A 37 -9.49 22.92 -36.77
CA ASP A 37 -9.69 24.33 -37.11
C ASP A 37 -8.65 25.25 -36.47
N SER A 38 -8.19 24.94 -35.26
CA SER A 38 -7.23 25.77 -34.52
C SER A 38 -5.76 25.39 -34.76
N ARG A 39 -5.50 24.28 -35.47
CA ARG A 39 -4.13 23.79 -35.74
C ARG A 39 -3.28 24.81 -36.49
N GLU A 40 -3.81 25.40 -37.57
CA GLU A 40 -3.02 26.30 -38.42
C GLU A 40 -2.58 27.58 -37.69
N LYS A 41 -3.32 28.00 -36.65
CA LYS A 41 -2.96 29.16 -35.83
C LYS A 41 -1.62 28.99 -35.14
N ILE A 42 -1.24 27.75 -34.82
CA ILE A 42 0.04 27.45 -34.16
C ILE A 42 1.20 27.97 -35.02
N SER A 43 1.29 27.55 -36.27
CA SER A 43 2.40 27.93 -37.16
C SER A 43 2.25 29.33 -37.77
N LYS A 44 1.03 29.80 -38.03
CA LYS A 44 0.79 31.08 -38.70
C LYS A 44 0.81 32.28 -37.76
N GLN A 45 0.47 32.11 -36.48
CA GLN A 45 0.27 33.22 -35.54
C GLN A 45 1.06 33.04 -34.25
N ILE A 46 0.89 31.91 -33.57
CA ILE A 46 1.46 31.70 -32.22
C ILE A 46 2.99 31.61 -32.26
N ILE A 47 3.55 30.70 -33.05
CA ILE A 47 5.01 30.51 -33.13
C ILE A 47 5.75 31.77 -33.61
N PRO A 48 5.31 32.47 -34.67
CA PRO A 48 5.90 33.75 -35.05
C PRO A 48 5.90 34.78 -33.92
N ALA A 49 4.77 34.95 -33.22
CA ALA A 49 4.66 35.90 -32.13
C ALA A 49 5.52 35.52 -30.91
N VAL A 50 5.64 34.22 -30.61
CA VAL A 50 6.54 33.70 -29.57
C VAL A 50 8.00 33.99 -29.95
N PHE A 51 8.41 33.74 -31.20
CA PHE A 51 9.76 34.04 -31.66
C PHE A 51 10.08 35.53 -31.57
N THR A 52 9.17 36.41 -31.97
CA THR A 52 9.37 37.86 -31.83
C THR A 52 9.57 38.29 -30.38
N LYS A 53 8.97 37.59 -29.41
CA LYS A 53 9.03 37.97 -27.99
C LYS A 53 10.16 37.30 -27.20
N LEU A 54 10.55 36.09 -27.58
CA LEU A 54 11.56 35.29 -26.86
C LEU A 54 12.88 35.13 -27.62
N GLU A 55 12.91 35.49 -28.90
CA GLU A 55 14.04 35.26 -29.83
C GLU A 55 14.46 33.80 -29.98
N ILE A 56 13.65 32.88 -29.42
CA ILE A 56 13.82 31.44 -29.50
C ILE A 56 12.46 30.78 -29.64
N ILE A 57 12.40 29.70 -30.42
CA ILE A 57 11.23 28.85 -30.52
C ILE A 57 11.52 27.59 -29.70
N PRO A 58 10.79 27.36 -28.59
CA PRO A 58 10.88 26.10 -27.87
C PRO A 58 10.53 24.93 -28.80
N ASP A 59 11.22 23.80 -28.63
CA ASP A 59 10.89 22.59 -29.38
C ASP A 59 9.45 22.15 -29.07
N TYR A 60 8.67 21.83 -30.10
CA TYR A 60 7.24 21.62 -29.94
C TYR A 60 6.65 20.48 -30.77
N GLU A 61 5.61 19.87 -30.21
CA GLU A 61 4.79 18.85 -30.83
C GLU A 61 3.32 19.29 -30.86
N ILE A 62 2.53 18.75 -31.79
CA ILE A 62 1.11 19.11 -31.95
C ILE A 62 0.23 17.86 -31.90
N VAL A 63 -0.64 17.78 -30.90
CA VAL A 63 -1.73 16.81 -30.80
C VAL A 63 -3.01 17.47 -31.33
N VAL A 64 -3.72 16.77 -32.22
CA VAL A 64 -4.96 17.28 -32.84
C VAL A 64 -6.10 16.33 -32.52
N THR A 65 -7.22 16.89 -32.04
CA THR A 65 -8.48 16.17 -31.87
C THR A 65 -9.42 16.46 -33.04
N ASP A 66 -10.10 15.42 -33.53
CA ASP A 66 -11.09 15.53 -34.60
C ASP A 66 -12.45 16.00 -34.07
N ASN A 67 -12.73 15.79 -32.78
CA ASN A 67 -13.98 16.21 -32.14
C ASN A 67 -13.69 17.06 -30.90
N HIS A 68 -13.58 18.37 -31.11
CA HIS A 68 -13.29 19.34 -30.05
C HIS A 68 -14.49 19.68 -29.15
N GLN A 69 -15.66 19.12 -29.40
CA GLN A 69 -16.86 19.29 -28.57
C GLN A 69 -17.07 18.13 -27.60
N ASP A 70 -16.42 16.98 -27.83
CA ASP A 70 -16.53 15.79 -26.98
C ASP A 70 -15.34 15.71 -26.01
N VAL A 71 -15.66 15.74 -24.70
CA VAL A 71 -14.66 15.66 -23.63
C VAL A 71 -13.95 14.31 -23.61
N GLY A 72 -14.68 13.21 -23.85
CA GLY A 72 -14.15 11.85 -23.81
C GLY A 72 -13.18 11.58 -24.95
N GLU A 73 -13.55 11.97 -26.18
CA GLU A 73 -12.67 11.86 -27.35
C GLU A 73 -11.40 12.70 -27.19
N CYS A 74 -11.55 13.93 -26.69
CA CYS A 74 -10.40 14.78 -26.39
C CYS A 74 -9.47 14.16 -25.34
N ALA A 75 -10.03 13.63 -24.24
CA ALA A 75 -9.25 13.02 -23.17
C ALA A 75 -8.55 11.75 -23.65
N PHE A 76 -9.23 10.91 -24.43
CA PHE A 76 -8.65 9.71 -25.03
C PHE A 76 -7.51 10.05 -25.99
N CYS A 77 -7.70 11.04 -26.87
CA CYS A 77 -6.66 11.55 -27.76
C CYS A 77 -5.41 11.99 -26.98
N LEU A 78 -5.59 12.79 -25.93
CA LEU A 78 -4.50 13.24 -25.06
C LEU A 78 -3.74 12.08 -24.42
N LEU A 79 -4.46 11.15 -23.78
CA LEU A 79 -3.86 9.98 -23.10
C LEU A 79 -3.08 9.08 -24.06
N ARG A 80 -3.52 8.97 -25.32
CA ARG A 80 -2.86 8.17 -26.35
C ARG A 80 -1.64 8.88 -26.94
N GLU A 81 -1.75 10.16 -27.26
CA GLU A 81 -0.77 10.86 -28.08
C GLU A 81 0.35 11.50 -27.27
N ILE A 82 0.09 11.98 -26.05
CA ILE A 82 1.10 12.69 -25.24
C ILE A 82 2.34 11.82 -24.97
N PRO A 83 2.23 10.55 -24.52
CA PRO A 83 3.40 9.70 -24.30
C PRO A 83 4.24 9.51 -25.58
N VAL A 84 3.58 9.45 -26.74
CA VAL A 84 4.26 9.34 -28.05
C VAL A 84 5.05 10.62 -28.35
N ARG A 85 4.48 11.80 -28.06
CA ARG A 85 5.14 13.09 -28.31
C ARG A 85 6.31 13.31 -27.36
N LEU A 86 6.14 13.01 -26.08
CA LEU A 86 7.23 13.05 -25.10
C LEU A 86 8.42 12.18 -25.54
N LYS A 87 8.14 10.95 -26.01
CA LYS A 87 9.19 10.06 -26.53
C LYS A 87 9.89 10.63 -27.76
N LYS A 88 9.17 11.23 -28.71
CA LYS A 88 9.76 11.90 -29.89
C LYS A 88 10.66 13.07 -29.49
N MET A 89 10.25 13.82 -28.47
CA MET A 89 11.01 14.94 -27.93
C MET A 89 12.21 14.52 -27.04
N GLY A 90 12.50 13.23 -26.92
CA GLY A 90 13.61 12.69 -26.13
C GLY A 90 13.34 12.59 -24.62
N LEU A 91 12.09 12.72 -24.19
CA LEU A 91 11.67 12.69 -22.77
C LEU A 91 11.14 11.29 -22.40
N LYS A 92 11.98 10.27 -22.51
CA LYS A 92 11.56 8.85 -22.39
C LYS A 92 11.04 8.48 -20.99
N ASP A 93 11.55 9.14 -19.95
CA ASP A 93 11.21 8.84 -18.55
C ASP A 93 10.05 9.70 -18.03
N LEU A 94 9.59 10.68 -18.82
CA LEU A 94 8.48 11.55 -18.44
C LEU A 94 7.17 10.99 -19.00
N GLN A 95 6.21 10.74 -18.11
CA GLN A 95 4.89 10.22 -18.52
C GLN A 95 3.92 11.31 -18.96
N TRP A 96 4.07 12.53 -18.43
CA TRP A 96 3.17 13.65 -18.69
C TRP A 96 3.88 15.00 -18.54
N PRO A 97 3.46 16.07 -19.25
CA PRO A 97 3.94 17.42 -19.02
C PRO A 97 3.68 17.89 -17.57
N ASN A 98 4.62 18.66 -17.00
CA ASN A 98 4.53 19.11 -15.60
C ASN A 98 3.77 20.43 -15.44
N LEU A 99 3.50 21.15 -16.53
CA LEU A 99 2.67 22.35 -16.55
C LEU A 99 1.57 22.24 -17.59
N ILE A 100 0.34 22.49 -17.18
CA ILE A 100 -0.86 22.30 -18.00
C ILE A 100 -1.65 23.61 -18.08
N ASP A 101 -1.65 24.26 -19.23
CA ASP A 101 -2.48 25.43 -19.48
C ASP A 101 -3.78 25.05 -20.20
N TYR A 102 -4.89 25.26 -19.50
CA TYR A 102 -6.23 24.92 -19.97
C TYR A 102 -7.06 26.17 -20.34
N THR A 103 -6.41 27.34 -20.49
CA THR A 103 -7.09 28.63 -20.68
C THR A 103 -7.79 28.70 -22.04
N ALA A 104 -7.11 28.31 -23.11
CA ALA A 104 -7.64 28.42 -24.47
C ALA A 104 -8.27 27.09 -24.94
N GLY A 105 -9.01 27.14 -26.05
CA GLY A 105 -9.77 25.99 -26.56
C GLY A 105 -11.26 26.10 -26.25
N THR A 106 -12.02 25.11 -26.68
CA THR A 106 -13.42 24.99 -26.23
C THR A 106 -13.47 24.55 -24.77
N LYS A 107 -14.62 24.75 -24.12
CA LYS A 107 -14.85 24.22 -22.76
C LYS A 107 -14.55 22.72 -22.69
N SER A 108 -14.96 21.95 -23.69
CA SER A 108 -14.72 20.51 -23.75
C SER A 108 -13.23 20.17 -23.83
N MET A 109 -12.45 20.89 -24.66
CA MET A 109 -11.00 20.70 -24.72
C MET A 109 -10.32 21.05 -23.40
N SER A 110 -10.65 22.20 -22.79
CA SER A 110 -10.09 22.61 -21.50
C SER A 110 -10.41 21.58 -20.41
N SER A 111 -11.65 21.10 -20.33
CA SER A 111 -12.05 20.05 -19.40
C SER A 111 -11.31 18.74 -19.64
N ALA A 112 -11.13 18.33 -20.90
CA ALA A 112 -10.40 17.12 -21.25
C ALA A 112 -8.92 17.20 -20.88
N VAL A 113 -8.27 18.35 -21.10
CA VAL A 113 -6.88 18.59 -20.71
C VAL A 113 -6.72 18.46 -19.19
N VAL A 114 -7.60 19.08 -18.40
CA VAL A 114 -7.56 18.97 -16.93
C VAL A 114 -7.81 17.52 -16.49
N TRP A 115 -8.82 16.85 -17.05
CA TRP A 115 -9.18 15.49 -16.65
C TRP A 115 -8.11 14.45 -17.03
N ALA A 116 -7.56 14.52 -18.25
CA ALA A 116 -6.47 13.64 -18.66
C ALA A 116 -5.22 13.85 -17.80
N SER A 117 -4.93 15.11 -17.44
CA SER A 117 -3.77 15.47 -16.62
C SER A 117 -3.95 15.11 -15.14
N SER A 118 -5.18 14.91 -14.65
CA SER A 118 -5.46 14.70 -13.22
C SER A 118 -4.83 13.43 -12.64
N LYS A 119 -4.29 12.54 -13.47
CA LYS A 119 -3.61 11.30 -13.04
C LYS A 119 -2.10 11.46 -12.89
N PHE A 120 -1.54 12.61 -13.26
CA PHE A 120 -0.09 12.81 -13.40
C PHE A 120 0.42 14.00 -12.60
N PRO A 121 1.67 13.95 -12.10
CA PRO A 121 2.22 14.99 -11.24
C PRO A 121 2.46 16.25 -12.06
N CYS A 122 1.48 17.17 -12.02
CA CYS A 122 1.49 18.38 -12.83
C CYS A 122 0.79 19.54 -12.11
N LYS A 123 1.14 20.75 -12.54
CA LYS A 123 0.50 21.99 -12.13
C LYS A 123 -0.45 22.47 -13.21
N LEU A 124 -1.59 23.00 -12.80
CA LEU A 124 -2.51 23.67 -13.71
C LEU A 124 -2.17 25.17 -13.77
N CYS A 125 -2.29 25.72 -14.97
CA CYS A 125 -2.08 27.12 -15.32
C CYS A 125 -3.36 27.68 -15.93
N TYR A 126 -3.79 28.85 -15.46
CA TYR A 126 -4.91 29.59 -16.02
C TYR A 126 -4.56 31.07 -16.15
N ILE A 127 -4.86 31.65 -17.31
CA ILE A 127 -4.65 33.08 -17.58
C ILE A 127 -5.97 33.83 -17.40
N GLY A 128 -5.96 34.70 -16.40
CA GLY A 128 -7.04 35.62 -16.09
C GLY A 128 -6.76 37.07 -16.51
N SER A 129 -7.74 37.92 -16.22
CA SER A 129 -7.61 39.37 -16.24
C SER A 129 -7.92 39.93 -14.86
N GLN A 130 -7.17 40.94 -14.42
CA GLN A 130 -7.29 41.52 -13.07
C GLN A 130 -8.65 42.20 -12.83
N ASN A 131 -9.25 42.77 -13.88
CA ASN A 131 -10.46 43.58 -13.78
C ASN A 131 -11.54 43.11 -14.76
N LYS A 132 -12.82 43.34 -14.42
CA LYS A 132 -13.98 42.98 -15.27
C LYS A 132 -13.88 43.55 -16.68
N GLU A 133 -13.32 44.75 -16.83
CA GLU A 133 -13.16 45.45 -18.11
C GLU A 133 -12.21 44.72 -19.08
N GLY A 134 -11.27 43.94 -18.55
CA GLY A 134 -10.33 43.12 -19.32
C GLY A 134 -10.93 41.81 -19.83
N ARG A 135 -12.23 41.56 -19.59
CA ARG A 135 -12.95 40.42 -20.17
C ARG A 135 -14.11 40.91 -21.04
N THR A 136 -14.48 40.11 -22.03
CA THR A 136 -15.68 40.32 -22.83
C THR A 136 -16.95 40.07 -21.98
N LYS A 137 -18.13 40.44 -22.48
CA LYS A 137 -19.43 40.22 -21.82
C LYS A 137 -19.45 40.71 -20.36
N ASP A 138 -19.06 41.98 -20.14
CA ASP A 138 -19.09 42.66 -18.83
C ASP A 138 -18.40 41.90 -17.69
N GLY A 139 -17.29 41.21 -17.98
CA GLY A 139 -16.55 40.43 -16.99
C GLY A 139 -16.80 38.91 -17.04
N LEU A 140 -17.80 38.45 -17.81
CA LEU A 140 -18.22 37.02 -17.82
C LEU A 140 -17.65 36.21 -19.00
N GLY A 141 -17.06 36.88 -19.99
CA GLY A 141 -16.53 36.27 -21.20
C GLY A 141 -15.04 35.95 -21.14
N ILE A 142 -14.46 35.73 -22.32
CA ILE A 142 -13.02 35.49 -22.51
C ILE A 142 -12.20 36.74 -22.18
N VAL A 143 -10.93 36.54 -21.82
CA VAL A 143 -9.94 37.62 -21.65
C VAL A 143 -9.76 38.37 -22.98
N LYS A 144 -9.78 39.71 -22.94
CA LYS A 144 -9.51 40.55 -24.10
C LYS A 144 -8.00 40.61 -24.36
N SER A 145 -7.62 40.69 -25.63
CA SER A 145 -6.23 40.86 -26.06
C SER A 145 -5.56 42.02 -25.31
N GLY A 146 -4.39 41.78 -24.72
CA GLY A 146 -3.59 42.76 -23.98
C GLY A 146 -3.99 42.93 -22.51
N ALA A 147 -5.03 42.23 -22.05
CA ALA A 147 -5.51 42.25 -20.66
C ALA A 147 -5.07 41.01 -19.85
N GLU A 148 -4.18 40.17 -20.41
CA GLU A 148 -3.57 39.00 -19.75
C GLU A 148 -2.59 39.48 -18.67
N ARG A 149 -2.95 39.30 -17.40
CA ARG A 149 -2.18 39.86 -16.28
C ARG A 149 -1.97 38.91 -15.11
N GLU A 150 -2.84 37.90 -14.95
CA GLU A 150 -2.79 36.99 -13.82
C GLU A 150 -2.59 35.55 -14.32
N ILE A 151 -1.48 34.94 -13.93
CA ILE A 151 -1.24 33.51 -14.16
C ILE A 151 -1.43 32.80 -12.83
N ILE A 152 -2.50 32.01 -12.75
CA ILE A 152 -2.80 31.23 -11.57
C ILE A 152 -2.17 29.86 -11.76
N PHE A 153 -1.16 29.56 -10.95
CA PHE A 153 -0.60 28.22 -10.82
C PHE A 153 -1.23 27.52 -9.65
N TYR A 154 -1.73 26.32 -9.88
CA TYR A 154 -2.31 25.54 -8.82
C TYR A 154 -2.18 24.05 -9.09
N ASN A 155 -1.70 23.31 -8.10
CA ASN A 155 -1.75 21.87 -8.11
C ASN A 155 -3.00 21.38 -7.36
N PRO A 156 -3.99 20.81 -8.08
CA PRO A 156 -5.25 20.38 -7.48
C PRO A 156 -5.08 19.29 -6.43
N TRP A 157 -4.04 18.46 -6.55
CA TRP A 157 -3.77 17.36 -5.63
C TRP A 157 -3.56 17.82 -4.19
N ASN A 158 -3.10 19.05 -3.96
CA ASN A 158 -2.96 19.61 -2.62
C ASN A 158 -4.29 19.73 -1.86
N LYS A 159 -5.44 19.69 -2.55
CA LYS A 159 -6.76 19.68 -1.92
C LYS A 159 -7.49 18.36 -2.11
N VAL A 160 -7.35 17.71 -3.27
CA VAL A 160 -8.12 16.49 -3.58
C VAL A 160 -7.46 15.19 -3.13
N ALA A 161 -6.18 15.21 -2.73
CA ALA A 161 -5.46 14.00 -2.29
C ALA A 161 -6.17 13.22 -1.17
N PHE A 162 -6.90 13.92 -0.29
CA PHE A 162 -7.64 13.29 0.81
C PHE A 162 -8.79 12.39 0.33
N TYR A 163 -9.32 12.59 -0.89
CA TYR A 163 -10.32 11.66 -1.46
C TYR A 163 -9.73 10.29 -1.82
N GLU A 164 -8.43 10.23 -2.11
CA GLU A 164 -7.74 8.96 -2.36
C GLU A 164 -7.41 8.22 -1.06
N LEU A 165 -7.45 8.91 0.08
CA LEU A 165 -7.12 8.33 1.38
C LEU A 165 -8.14 7.28 1.81
N SER A 166 -9.44 7.48 1.55
CA SER A 166 -10.46 6.46 1.81
C SER A 166 -10.23 5.16 1.03
N LYS A 167 -9.65 5.24 -0.20
CA LYS A 167 -9.28 4.04 -0.97
C LYS A 167 -8.11 3.31 -0.32
N ALA A 168 -7.07 4.04 0.08
CA ALA A 168 -5.93 3.47 0.80
C ALA A 168 -6.39 2.85 2.14
N GLY A 169 -7.25 3.55 2.89
CA GLY A 169 -7.87 3.08 4.12
C GLY A 169 -8.67 1.80 3.93
N SER A 170 -9.50 1.72 2.89
CA SER A 170 -10.27 0.51 2.57
C SER A 170 -9.38 -0.69 2.28
N LEU A 171 -8.27 -0.50 1.56
CA LEU A 171 -7.28 -1.55 1.31
C LEU A 171 -6.56 -1.97 2.60
N PHE A 172 -6.19 -1.01 3.44
CA PHE A 172 -5.59 -1.26 4.76
C PHE A 172 -6.51 -2.12 5.63
N ASN A 173 -7.78 -1.73 5.72
CA ASN A 173 -8.81 -2.41 6.52
C ASN A 173 -9.13 -3.83 6.00
N ARG A 174 -8.74 -4.16 4.77
CA ARG A 174 -8.87 -5.50 4.16
C ARG A 174 -7.57 -6.32 4.20
N GLY A 175 -6.57 -5.89 4.99
CA GLY A 175 -5.29 -6.59 5.11
C GLY A 175 -4.36 -6.45 3.89
N GLN A 176 -4.67 -5.56 2.96
CA GLN A 176 -3.87 -5.29 1.75
C GLN A 176 -2.90 -4.12 1.96
N TYR A 177 -2.10 -4.19 3.02
CA TYR A 177 -1.24 -3.08 3.48
C TYR A 177 -0.29 -2.55 2.39
N LYS A 178 0.34 -3.44 1.60
CA LYS A 178 1.23 -3.02 0.50
C LYS A 178 0.50 -2.32 -0.64
N ASN A 179 -0.72 -2.73 -0.96
CA ASN A 179 -1.53 -2.04 -1.96
C ASN A 179 -1.96 -0.66 -1.44
N ALA A 180 -2.28 -0.55 -0.15
CA ALA A 180 -2.57 0.73 0.48
C ALA A 180 -1.36 1.68 0.45
N VAL A 181 -0.15 1.17 0.72
CA VAL A 181 1.11 1.93 0.56
C VAL A 181 1.25 2.45 -0.87
N GLN A 182 1.02 1.61 -1.89
CA GLN A 182 1.16 2.04 -3.29
C GLN A 182 0.23 3.21 -3.66
N ILE A 183 -0.99 3.22 -3.13
CA ILE A 183 -1.91 4.35 -3.31
C ILE A 183 -1.34 5.62 -2.67
N ILE A 184 -0.85 5.52 -1.43
CA ILE A 184 -0.24 6.66 -0.73
C ILE A 184 1.00 7.18 -1.47
N GLU A 185 1.86 6.30 -1.97
CA GLU A 185 3.03 6.68 -2.77
C GLU A 185 2.64 7.43 -4.03
N ASN A 186 1.61 6.95 -4.73
CA ASN A 186 1.11 7.61 -5.92
C ASN A 186 0.57 9.00 -5.58
N VAL A 187 -0.15 9.16 -4.45
CA VAL A 187 -0.66 10.46 -4.00
C VAL A 187 0.48 11.40 -3.58
N GLU A 188 1.46 10.91 -2.83
CA GLU A 188 2.62 11.68 -2.38
C GLU A 188 3.41 12.27 -3.57
N ALA A 189 3.55 11.51 -4.66
CA ALA A 189 4.21 11.95 -5.88
C ALA A 189 3.48 13.10 -6.61
N GLN A 190 2.19 13.27 -6.35
CA GLN A 190 1.32 14.23 -7.06
C GLN A 190 1.19 15.56 -6.34
N ILE A 191 1.40 15.58 -5.03
CA ILE A 191 1.31 16.76 -4.18
C ILE A 191 2.58 17.59 -4.34
N ASP A 192 2.50 18.91 -4.16
CA ASP A 192 3.70 19.78 -4.09
C ASP A 192 3.80 20.62 -2.81
N THR A 193 2.74 20.70 -2.00
CA THR A 193 2.81 21.34 -0.67
C THR A 193 3.58 20.46 0.33
N GLU A 194 4.59 21.03 0.98
CA GLU A 194 5.41 20.35 1.99
C GLU A 194 4.58 19.78 3.15
N GLU A 195 3.55 20.50 3.60
CA GLU A 195 2.67 20.04 4.69
C GLU A 195 1.98 18.72 4.35
N ASN A 196 1.32 18.65 3.18
CA ASN A 196 0.62 17.43 2.78
C ASN A 196 1.59 16.32 2.36
N LYS A 197 2.70 16.65 1.67
CA LYS A 197 3.75 15.66 1.37
C LYS A 197 4.24 14.99 2.63
N ARG A 198 4.55 15.77 3.66
CA ARG A 198 4.98 15.25 4.97
C ARG A 198 3.93 14.33 5.58
N PHE A 199 2.65 14.69 5.52
CA PHE A 199 1.55 13.83 5.99
C PHE A 199 1.51 12.48 5.29
N PHE A 200 1.43 12.46 3.95
CA PHE A 200 1.38 11.21 3.19
C PHE A 200 2.66 10.39 3.34
N HIS A 201 3.83 11.03 3.44
CA HIS A 201 5.10 10.36 3.70
C HIS A 201 5.12 9.63 5.05
N ILE A 202 4.66 10.31 6.12
CA ILE A 202 4.57 9.71 7.46
C ILE A 202 3.58 8.55 7.45
N LEU A 203 2.39 8.76 6.87
CA LEU A 203 1.34 7.74 6.81
C LEU A 203 1.79 6.50 6.02
N LYS A 204 2.50 6.71 4.91
CA LYS A 204 3.17 5.64 4.16
C LYS A 204 4.05 4.80 5.06
N GLY A 205 4.89 5.44 5.87
CA GLY A 205 5.76 4.77 6.83
C GLY A 205 4.99 3.92 7.85
N ILE A 206 3.85 4.42 8.35
CA ILE A 206 2.98 3.66 9.25
C ILE A 206 2.38 2.43 8.55
N PHE A 207 1.88 2.58 7.32
CA PHE A 207 1.29 1.47 6.56
C PHE A 207 2.35 0.42 6.16
N GLU A 208 3.57 0.85 5.84
CA GLU A 208 4.73 -0.02 5.65
C GLU A 208 5.08 -0.82 6.91
N GLY A 209 5.04 -0.18 8.09
CA GLY A 209 5.22 -0.85 9.37
C GLY A 209 4.23 -2.02 9.56
N TYR A 210 2.94 -1.78 9.29
CA TYR A 210 1.93 -2.84 9.32
C TYR A 210 2.15 -3.92 8.27
N ALA A 211 2.57 -3.56 7.05
CA ALA A 211 2.91 -4.53 6.02
C ALA A 211 4.09 -5.44 6.42
N CYS A 212 5.11 -4.88 7.09
CA CYS A 212 6.22 -5.67 7.62
C CYS A 212 5.80 -6.55 8.79
N TRP A 213 5.01 -6.03 9.73
CA TRP A 213 4.52 -6.80 10.88
C TRP A 213 3.71 -8.00 10.37
N ASP A 214 2.77 -7.79 9.46
CA ASP A 214 1.90 -8.86 8.99
C ASP A 214 2.63 -9.96 8.19
N ASN A 215 3.84 -9.66 7.72
CA ASN A 215 4.76 -10.63 7.12
C ASN A 215 5.77 -11.22 8.13
N PHE A 216 5.53 -11.07 9.43
CA PHE A 216 6.39 -11.50 10.54
C PHE A 216 7.79 -10.87 10.55
N GLN A 217 7.99 -9.77 9.83
CA GLN A 217 9.23 -8.98 9.85
C GLN A 217 9.19 -7.99 11.03
N HIS A 218 8.95 -8.50 12.25
CA HIS A 218 8.67 -7.68 13.45
C HIS A 218 9.74 -6.63 13.72
N LYS A 219 11.02 -7.03 13.66
CA LYS A 219 12.15 -6.12 13.85
C LYS A 219 12.16 -5.00 12.81
N LYS A 220 11.93 -5.32 11.55
CA LYS A 220 11.87 -4.34 10.46
C LYS A 220 10.69 -3.38 10.65
N ALA A 221 9.51 -3.91 10.98
CA ALA A 221 8.32 -3.11 11.27
C ALA A 221 8.59 -2.08 12.38
N LEU A 222 9.27 -2.51 13.44
CA LEU A 222 9.59 -1.65 14.58
C LEU A 222 10.67 -0.63 14.25
N ASP A 223 11.86 -1.09 13.84
CA ASP A 223 13.06 -0.28 13.77
C ASP A 223 13.06 0.65 12.55
N ASP A 224 12.66 0.17 11.36
CA ASP A 224 12.71 0.95 10.13
C ASP A 224 11.51 1.90 9.99
N TYR A 225 10.37 1.56 10.62
CA TYR A 225 9.11 2.25 10.40
C TYR A 225 8.50 2.83 11.68
N PHE A 226 8.00 2.01 12.61
CA PHE A 226 7.22 2.57 13.72
C PHE A 226 8.07 3.50 14.61
N LYS A 227 9.28 3.12 15.01
CA LYS A 227 10.17 4.03 15.79
C LYS A 227 10.48 5.33 15.05
N ARG A 228 10.61 5.26 13.72
CA ARG A 228 10.96 6.39 12.88
C ARG A 228 9.79 7.38 12.70
N TYR A 229 8.57 6.88 12.52
CA TYR A 229 7.44 7.70 12.09
C TYR A 229 6.40 7.97 13.18
N MET A 230 6.35 7.16 14.24
CA MET A 230 5.22 7.16 15.19
C MET A 230 4.99 8.51 15.88
N GLN A 231 6.04 9.15 16.38
CA GLN A 231 5.90 10.46 17.04
C GLN A 231 5.36 11.52 16.07
N SER A 232 5.96 11.59 14.88
CA SER A 232 5.51 12.52 13.84
C SER A 232 4.08 12.21 13.37
N PHE A 233 3.66 10.93 13.41
CA PHE A 233 2.30 10.54 13.07
C PHE A 233 1.28 11.04 14.09
N ILE A 234 1.56 10.91 15.39
CA ILE A 234 0.69 11.45 16.45
C ILE A 234 0.54 12.97 16.30
N ASP A 235 1.64 13.67 16.07
CA ASP A 235 1.62 15.13 15.94
C ASP A 235 0.82 15.58 14.72
N ILE A 236 1.01 14.94 13.57
CA ILE A 236 0.31 15.31 12.35
C ILE A 236 -1.15 14.84 12.33
N ALA A 237 -1.49 13.74 13.00
CA ALA A 237 -2.86 13.28 13.17
C ALA A 237 -3.70 14.33 13.91
N LYS A 238 -3.15 14.95 14.96
CA LYS A 238 -3.81 16.06 15.68
C LYS A 238 -4.10 17.25 14.78
N ILE A 239 -3.17 17.59 13.88
CA ILE A 239 -3.34 18.70 12.93
C ILE A 239 -4.39 18.37 11.87
N LYS A 240 -4.43 17.11 11.42
CA LYS A 240 -5.28 16.66 10.31
C LYS A 240 -6.63 16.08 10.75
N GLU A 241 -6.94 16.01 12.04
CA GLU A 241 -8.20 15.46 12.56
C GLU A 241 -9.45 16.13 11.95
N ASN A 242 -9.43 17.45 11.76
CA ASN A 242 -10.57 18.17 11.13
C ASN A 242 -10.72 17.85 9.63
N VAL A 243 -9.65 17.40 8.97
CA VAL A 243 -9.65 17.05 7.56
C VAL A 243 -10.01 15.57 7.37
N HIS A 244 -9.59 14.73 8.31
CA HIS A 244 -9.84 13.30 8.32
C HIS A 244 -10.12 12.84 9.76
N PRO A 245 -11.39 12.85 10.18
CA PRO A 245 -11.78 12.45 11.53
C PRO A 245 -11.35 11.01 11.86
N GLY A 246 -11.01 10.76 13.12
CA GLY A 246 -10.57 9.46 13.62
C GLY A 246 -9.08 9.16 13.47
N LEU A 247 -8.29 10.06 12.85
CA LEU A 247 -6.85 9.88 12.70
C LEU A 247 -6.13 9.84 14.04
N ILE A 248 -6.53 10.68 15.01
CA ILE A 248 -5.93 10.67 16.36
C ILE A 248 -6.11 9.29 17.00
N ARG A 249 -7.34 8.76 16.97
CA ARG A 249 -7.65 7.43 17.54
C ARG A 249 -6.82 6.33 16.87
N PHE A 250 -6.70 6.37 15.55
CA PHE A 250 -5.88 5.40 14.82
C PHE A 250 -4.38 5.52 15.20
N ALA A 251 -3.86 6.74 15.35
CA ALA A 251 -2.48 6.97 15.78
C ALA A 251 -2.22 6.48 17.21
N GLU A 252 -3.13 6.69 18.14
CA GLU A 252 -3.05 6.21 19.53
C GLU A 252 -3.07 4.68 19.59
N GLN A 253 -3.98 4.04 18.87
CA GLN A 253 -4.04 2.57 18.79
C GLN A 253 -2.76 2.00 18.15
N THR A 254 -2.24 2.66 17.11
CA THR A 254 -0.97 2.29 16.48
C THR A 254 0.19 2.41 17.46
N HIS A 255 0.20 3.44 18.31
CA HIS A 255 1.22 3.65 19.32
C HIS A 255 1.25 2.52 20.36
N VAL A 256 0.08 2.16 20.92
CA VAL A 256 -0.04 1.04 21.86
C VAL A 256 0.46 -0.27 21.24
N LEU A 257 0.12 -0.52 19.98
CA LEU A 257 0.60 -1.71 19.27
C LEU A 257 2.12 -1.67 19.00
N LYS A 258 2.68 -0.50 18.69
CA LYS A 258 4.13 -0.32 18.57
C LYS A 258 4.85 -0.68 19.87
N GLU A 259 4.30 -0.32 21.03
CA GLU A 259 4.88 -0.68 22.33
C GLU A 259 4.78 -2.18 22.59
N HIS A 260 3.64 -2.79 22.28
CA HIS A 260 3.48 -4.24 22.34
C HIS A 260 4.50 -4.97 21.46
N LEU A 261 4.68 -4.54 20.21
CA LEU A 261 5.67 -5.10 19.28
C LEU A 261 7.10 -5.04 19.84
N GLU A 262 7.46 -3.90 20.43
CA GLU A 262 8.79 -3.68 21.01
C GLU A 262 9.08 -4.59 22.21
N ILE A 263 8.12 -4.70 23.13
CA ILE A 263 8.29 -5.45 24.38
C ILE A 263 8.21 -6.97 24.13
N ASN A 264 7.26 -7.40 23.30
CA ASN A 264 6.84 -8.81 23.25
C ASN A 264 7.31 -9.56 22.01
N LEU A 265 7.49 -8.89 20.87
CA LEU A 265 7.66 -9.57 19.57
C LEU A 265 9.02 -9.33 18.90
N ASN A 266 9.81 -8.36 19.36
CA ASN A 266 11.10 -8.01 18.75
C ASN A 266 12.27 -8.96 19.08
N LYS A 267 12.05 -9.98 19.91
CA LYS A 267 13.08 -10.98 20.25
C LYS A 267 13.29 -11.94 19.08
N ASN A 268 14.48 -12.51 18.89
CA ASN A 268 14.74 -13.45 17.77
C ASN A 268 14.26 -14.88 18.03
N GLU A 269 13.90 -15.21 19.25
CA GLU A 269 13.50 -16.56 19.66
C GLU A 269 12.00 -16.80 19.45
N LEU A 270 11.58 -18.07 19.46
CA LEU A 270 10.17 -18.42 19.53
C LEU A 270 9.65 -18.11 20.94
N SER A 271 8.49 -17.49 21.03
CA SER A 271 7.82 -17.17 22.29
C SER A 271 6.31 -17.36 22.17
N TRP A 272 5.60 -17.38 23.30
CA TRP A 272 4.13 -17.44 23.31
C TRP A 272 3.51 -16.29 22.52
N GLU A 273 4.03 -15.07 22.70
CA GLU A 273 3.52 -13.86 22.07
C GLU A 273 3.62 -13.93 20.55
N LYS A 274 4.70 -14.51 20.00
CA LYS A 274 4.82 -14.74 18.56
C LYS A 274 3.88 -15.81 18.03
N ILE A 275 3.58 -16.83 18.84
CA ILE A 275 2.60 -17.85 18.47
C ILE A 275 1.20 -17.23 18.44
N TYR A 276 0.90 -16.34 19.39
CA TYR A 276 -0.37 -15.61 19.43
C TYR A 276 -0.47 -14.58 18.31
N ASP A 277 0.62 -13.93 17.92
CA ASP A 277 0.66 -13.06 16.75
C ASP A 277 0.45 -13.84 15.44
N LEU A 278 1.00 -15.06 15.31
CA LEU A 278 0.72 -15.96 14.18
C LEU A 278 -0.76 -16.39 14.15
N LEU A 279 -1.35 -16.65 15.31
CA LEU A 279 -2.78 -16.96 15.42
C LEU A 279 -3.64 -15.75 15.02
N ALA A 280 -3.32 -14.56 15.52
CA ALA A 280 -3.97 -13.32 15.12
C ALA A 280 -3.82 -13.04 13.61
N ASN A 281 -2.65 -13.33 13.03
CA ASN A 281 -2.44 -13.24 11.59
C ASN A 281 -3.32 -14.23 10.81
N ALA A 282 -3.46 -15.48 11.26
CA ALA A 282 -4.37 -16.44 10.65
C ALA A 282 -5.82 -15.90 10.63
N ILE A 283 -6.27 -15.34 11.74
CA ILE A 283 -7.60 -14.71 11.85
C ILE A 283 -7.73 -13.54 10.88
N ARG A 284 -6.73 -12.66 10.76
CA ARG A 284 -6.75 -11.56 9.78
C ARG A 284 -6.89 -12.05 8.33
N ARG A 285 -6.13 -13.09 7.95
CA ARG A 285 -6.19 -13.68 6.60
C ARG A 285 -7.59 -14.25 6.29
N ALA A 286 -8.22 -14.91 7.26
CA ALA A 286 -9.58 -15.41 7.11
C ALA A 286 -10.63 -14.30 7.09
N ASN A 287 -10.61 -13.40 8.07
CA ASN A 287 -11.70 -12.44 8.27
C ASN A 287 -11.65 -11.28 7.26
N LEU A 288 -10.46 -10.75 6.98
CA LEU A 288 -10.29 -9.56 6.13
C LEU A 288 -10.17 -9.91 4.64
N GLU A 289 -9.55 -11.05 4.31
CA GLU A 289 -9.29 -11.44 2.92
C GLU A 289 -10.04 -12.68 2.45
N LYS A 290 -10.73 -13.39 3.35
CA LYS A 290 -11.47 -14.63 3.02
C LYS A 290 -10.56 -15.74 2.46
N LYS A 291 -9.28 -15.73 2.83
CA LYS A 291 -8.27 -16.73 2.44
C LYS A 291 -8.20 -17.86 3.46
N TYR A 292 -9.22 -18.71 3.48
CA TYR A 292 -9.35 -19.76 4.51
C TYR A 292 -8.27 -20.84 4.43
N GLU A 293 -7.79 -21.19 3.24
CA GLU A 293 -6.66 -22.12 3.04
C GLU A 293 -5.37 -21.60 3.71
N ASP A 294 -4.98 -20.38 3.39
CA ASP A 294 -3.83 -19.68 3.99
C ASP A 294 -3.95 -19.57 5.51
N ALA A 295 -5.16 -19.29 6.00
CA ALA A 295 -5.45 -19.13 7.41
C ALA A 295 -5.35 -20.48 8.15
N THR A 296 -5.89 -21.57 7.58
CA THR A 296 -5.80 -22.92 8.15
C THR A 296 -4.36 -23.44 8.19
N ALA A 297 -3.56 -23.16 7.17
CA ALA A 297 -2.13 -23.50 7.19
C ALA A 297 -1.39 -22.80 8.35
N ARG A 298 -1.74 -21.55 8.64
CA ARG A 298 -1.19 -20.80 9.79
C ARG A 298 -1.66 -21.36 11.13
N LEU A 299 -2.94 -21.73 11.26
CA LEU A 299 -3.46 -22.40 12.48
C LEU A 299 -2.71 -23.69 12.77
N TYR A 300 -2.47 -24.51 11.76
CA TYR A 300 -1.66 -25.72 11.91
C TYR A 300 -0.25 -25.39 12.42
N SER A 301 0.40 -24.38 11.82
CA SER A 301 1.72 -23.92 12.25
C SER A 301 1.73 -23.39 13.70
N CYS A 302 0.66 -22.72 14.13
CA CYS A 302 0.48 -22.32 15.53
C CYS A 302 0.52 -23.53 16.46
N VAL A 303 -0.28 -24.56 16.18
CA VAL A 303 -0.37 -25.77 17.02
C VAL A 303 0.98 -26.50 17.11
N GLU A 304 1.70 -26.60 16.00
CA GLU A 304 3.05 -27.18 15.99
C GLU A 304 4.05 -26.39 16.83
N LYS A 305 4.05 -25.06 16.71
CA LYS A 305 4.95 -24.19 17.47
C LYS A 305 4.59 -24.13 18.95
N TYR A 306 3.31 -24.19 19.30
CA TYR A 306 2.82 -24.20 20.68
C TYR A 306 3.32 -25.43 21.44
N SER A 307 3.13 -26.62 20.88
CA SER A 307 3.64 -27.86 21.47
C SER A 307 5.19 -27.89 21.54
N GLU A 308 5.88 -27.38 20.52
CA GLU A 308 7.35 -27.26 20.50
C GLU A 308 7.85 -26.37 21.64
N HIS A 309 7.25 -25.18 21.77
CA HIS A 309 7.67 -24.18 22.73
C HIS A 309 7.38 -24.63 24.17
N ALA A 310 6.24 -25.30 24.41
CA ALA A 310 5.92 -25.93 25.68
C ALA A 310 7.02 -26.91 26.12
N LEU A 311 7.39 -27.84 25.22
CA LEU A 311 8.43 -28.84 25.48
C LEU A 311 9.81 -28.20 25.71
N THR A 312 10.15 -27.21 24.89
CA THR A 312 11.45 -26.56 24.96
C THR A 312 11.61 -25.78 26.27
N VAL A 313 10.64 -24.94 26.62
CA VAL A 313 10.76 -24.03 27.78
C VAL A 313 10.61 -24.77 29.11
N ARG A 314 9.73 -25.78 29.18
CA ARG A 314 9.42 -26.46 30.45
C ARG A 314 10.28 -27.70 30.70
N TYR A 315 10.70 -28.38 29.63
CA TYR A 315 11.38 -29.67 29.74
C TYR A 315 12.75 -29.70 29.03
N GLY A 316 13.15 -28.61 28.36
CA GLY A 316 14.42 -28.57 27.61
C GLY A 316 14.43 -29.50 26.39
N ILE A 317 13.27 -29.93 25.90
CA ILE A 317 13.12 -30.90 24.82
C ILE A 317 12.89 -30.17 23.50
N ASN A 318 13.77 -30.42 22.53
CA ASN A 318 13.62 -29.97 21.14
C ASN A 318 13.30 -31.18 20.26
N SER A 319 12.11 -31.20 19.64
CA SER A 319 11.59 -32.39 18.96
C SER A 319 12.38 -32.80 17.71
N SER A 320 13.27 -31.94 17.23
CA SER A 320 14.16 -32.21 16.09
C SER A 320 15.54 -32.75 16.49
N ARG A 321 15.88 -32.67 17.79
CA ARG A 321 17.18 -33.07 18.35
C ARG A 321 17.05 -33.45 19.83
N THR A 322 16.17 -34.39 20.14
CA THR A 322 15.99 -34.89 21.51
C THR A 322 16.94 -36.05 21.80
N ARG A 323 17.55 -36.09 22.98
CA ARG A 323 18.30 -37.28 23.42
C ARG A 323 17.39 -38.31 24.08
N PRO A 324 17.64 -39.62 23.94
CA PRO A 324 16.79 -40.66 24.54
C PRO A 324 16.56 -40.51 26.05
N GLU A 325 17.55 -39.98 26.78
CA GLU A 325 17.48 -39.80 28.23
C GLU A 325 16.50 -38.70 28.64
N GLN A 326 16.17 -37.79 27.74
CA GLN A 326 15.18 -36.74 27.98
C GLN A 326 13.73 -37.25 27.87
N ILE A 327 13.53 -38.46 27.32
CA ILE A 327 12.20 -39.08 27.21
C ILE A 327 11.86 -39.79 28.53
N PRO A 328 10.62 -39.65 29.06
CA PRO A 328 10.16 -40.40 30.22
C PRO A 328 10.33 -41.91 30.06
N ASP A 329 10.70 -42.61 31.13
CA ASP A 329 11.00 -44.05 31.10
C ASP A 329 9.90 -44.87 30.42
N LYS A 330 8.62 -44.55 30.70
CA LYS A 330 7.47 -45.27 30.12
C LYS A 330 7.39 -45.20 28.59
N LEU A 331 7.88 -44.12 27.99
CA LEU A 331 7.81 -43.88 26.55
C LEU A 331 9.14 -44.08 25.84
N ARG A 332 10.25 -44.17 26.59
CA ARG A 332 11.61 -44.13 26.04
C ARG A 332 11.87 -45.21 25.00
N GLU A 333 11.55 -46.47 25.31
CA GLU A 333 11.80 -47.59 24.38
C GLU A 333 11.00 -47.44 23.09
N GLU A 334 9.72 -47.05 23.18
CA GLU A 334 8.87 -46.83 22.02
C GLU A 334 9.38 -45.66 21.17
N PHE A 335 9.78 -44.56 21.80
CA PHE A 335 10.29 -43.37 21.12
C PHE A 335 11.62 -43.65 20.41
N ILE A 336 12.54 -44.38 21.05
CA ILE A 336 13.79 -44.82 20.41
C ILE A 336 13.47 -45.68 19.18
N ARG A 337 12.57 -46.66 19.32
CA ARG A 337 12.21 -47.56 18.22
C ARG A 337 11.61 -46.81 17.03
N ARG A 338 10.78 -45.79 17.26
CA ARG A 338 10.04 -45.09 16.20
C ARG A 338 10.74 -43.88 15.61
N TYR A 339 11.53 -43.16 16.41
CA TYR A 339 11.99 -41.81 16.07
C TYR A 339 13.50 -41.64 16.06
N LYS A 340 14.28 -42.71 16.29
CA LYS A 340 15.73 -42.67 16.24
C LYS A 340 16.24 -42.31 14.85
N VAL A 341 17.13 -41.34 14.80
CA VAL A 341 17.84 -40.86 13.61
C VAL A 341 19.32 -40.72 13.95
N ILE A 342 20.18 -41.19 13.05
CA ILE A 342 21.63 -41.01 13.16
C ILE A 342 22.01 -39.72 12.44
N LYS A 343 22.58 -38.76 13.16
CA LYS A 343 23.06 -37.49 12.60
C LYS A 343 24.58 -37.55 12.45
N ILE A 344 25.06 -37.43 11.22
CA ILE A 344 26.48 -37.38 10.89
C ILE A 344 26.89 -35.91 10.71
N SER A 345 27.95 -35.48 11.38
CA SER A 345 28.52 -34.14 11.26
C SER A 345 30.04 -34.17 11.33
N GLU A 346 30.71 -33.07 11.00
CA GLU A 346 32.17 -32.92 11.17
C GLU A 346 32.64 -33.15 12.61
N LYS A 347 31.75 -33.02 13.60
CA LYS A 347 32.01 -33.23 15.02
C LYS A 347 31.75 -34.68 15.48
N GLY A 348 31.40 -35.58 14.57
CA GLY A 348 31.11 -36.99 14.84
C GLY A 348 29.65 -37.38 14.59
N THR A 349 29.33 -38.61 14.97
CA THR A 349 28.01 -39.25 14.84
C THR A 349 27.24 -39.11 16.15
N GLU A 350 26.04 -38.51 16.09
CA GLU A 350 25.14 -38.35 17.24
C GLU A 350 23.84 -39.12 16.98
N GLU A 351 23.40 -39.92 17.95
CA GLU A 351 22.08 -40.53 17.92
C GLU A 351 21.06 -39.58 18.56
N ILE A 352 20.05 -39.19 17.79
CA ILE A 352 19.00 -38.26 18.24
C ILE A 352 17.63 -38.80 17.90
N LEU A 353 16.61 -38.30 18.58
CA LEU A 353 15.21 -38.56 18.28
C LEU A 353 14.62 -37.35 17.54
N LYS A 354 13.89 -37.63 16.45
CA LYS A 354 13.14 -36.64 15.68
C LYS A 354 11.68 -37.06 15.52
N PHE A 355 10.76 -36.26 16.04
CA PHE A 355 9.34 -36.59 16.06
C PHE A 355 8.42 -35.39 15.82
N GLY A 356 7.21 -35.69 15.35
CA GLY A 356 6.20 -34.71 14.93
C GLY A 356 5.17 -34.38 16.00
N LEU A 357 4.09 -33.72 15.58
CA LEU A 357 3.09 -33.12 16.45
C LEU A 357 2.46 -34.07 17.48
N GLN A 358 2.03 -35.26 17.04
CA GLN A 358 1.35 -36.23 17.92
C GLN A 358 2.26 -36.69 19.06
N ALA A 359 3.53 -37.01 18.75
CA ALA A 359 4.51 -37.41 19.74
C ALA A 359 4.83 -36.28 20.73
N LYS A 360 4.81 -35.01 20.29
CA LYS A 360 4.99 -33.87 21.19
C LYS A 360 3.89 -33.78 22.24
N PHE A 361 2.62 -33.91 21.83
CA PHE A 361 1.51 -33.91 22.77
C PHE A 361 1.49 -35.16 23.65
N GLN A 362 1.88 -36.33 23.13
CA GLN A 362 2.02 -37.55 23.93
C GLN A 362 3.03 -37.34 25.08
N LEU A 363 4.17 -36.69 24.81
CA LEU A 363 5.13 -36.34 25.86
C LEU A 363 4.53 -35.38 26.89
N LEU A 364 3.86 -34.31 26.44
CA LEU A 364 3.21 -33.34 27.33
C LEU A 364 2.15 -34.01 28.23
N ILE A 365 1.38 -34.97 27.70
CA ILE A 365 0.43 -35.77 28.49
C ILE A 365 1.18 -36.60 29.55
N GLU A 366 2.25 -37.30 29.16
CA GLU A 366 3.01 -38.14 30.09
C GLU A 366 3.69 -37.33 31.19
N PHE A 367 4.15 -36.11 30.88
CA PHE A 367 4.66 -35.17 31.88
C PHE A 367 3.59 -34.55 32.78
N GLY A 368 2.30 -34.80 32.50
CA GLY A 368 1.19 -34.17 33.23
C GLY A 368 1.08 -32.66 33.01
N ASP A 369 1.62 -32.16 31.90
CA ASP A 369 1.62 -30.74 31.54
C ASP A 369 0.19 -30.24 31.26
N GLU A 370 -0.12 -28.99 31.64
CA GLU A 370 -1.43 -28.38 31.38
C GLU A 370 -1.79 -28.33 29.89
N VAL A 371 -0.82 -28.15 29.00
CA VAL A 371 -1.01 -28.23 27.55
C VAL A 371 -1.38 -29.65 27.14
N GLY A 372 -0.75 -30.67 27.73
CA GLY A 372 -1.09 -32.07 27.51
C GLY A 372 -2.51 -32.40 27.97
N LYS A 373 -2.92 -31.89 29.14
CA LYS A 373 -4.28 -32.05 29.66
C LYS A 373 -5.32 -31.40 28.75
N ARG A 374 -5.08 -30.16 28.30
CA ARG A 374 -5.97 -29.47 27.36
C ARG A 374 -6.04 -30.16 26.01
N PHE A 375 -4.90 -30.61 25.47
CA PHE A 375 -4.88 -31.42 24.26
C PHE A 375 -5.77 -32.65 24.40
N LYS A 376 -5.70 -33.38 25.52
CA LYS A 376 -6.55 -34.54 25.77
C LYS A 376 -8.05 -34.21 25.75
N SER A 377 -8.44 -33.02 26.21
CA SER A 377 -9.86 -32.58 26.18
C SER A 377 -10.37 -32.19 24.80
N VAL A 378 -9.50 -31.89 23.83
CA VAL A 378 -9.87 -31.49 22.46
C VAL A 378 -9.29 -32.42 21.39
N GLN A 379 -8.80 -33.60 21.81
CA GLN A 379 -7.96 -34.45 20.98
C GLN A 379 -8.71 -34.90 19.73
N THR A 380 -9.94 -35.38 19.89
CA THR A 380 -10.76 -35.88 18.79
C THR A 380 -11.06 -34.78 17.78
N GLU A 381 -11.50 -33.61 18.26
CA GLU A 381 -11.83 -32.48 17.39
C GLU A 381 -10.59 -31.93 16.67
N LEU A 382 -9.44 -31.91 17.35
CA LEU A 382 -8.18 -31.50 16.75
C LEU A 382 -7.72 -32.50 15.69
N GLU A 383 -7.80 -33.80 15.96
CA GLU A 383 -7.46 -34.85 14.99
C GLU A 383 -8.31 -34.74 13.71
N GLU A 384 -9.62 -34.50 13.84
CA GLU A 384 -10.51 -34.25 12.70
C GLU A 384 -10.10 -32.99 11.90
N CYS A 385 -9.73 -31.90 12.60
CA CYS A 385 -9.26 -30.68 11.95
C CYS A 385 -7.92 -30.89 11.23
N LEU A 386 -7.01 -31.67 11.82
CA LEU A 386 -5.74 -32.03 11.21
C LEU A 386 -5.92 -32.93 9.98
N GLU A 387 -6.85 -33.88 10.03
CA GLU A 387 -7.19 -34.72 8.88
C GLU A 387 -7.80 -33.90 7.75
N MET A 388 -8.74 -33.01 8.08
CA MET A 388 -9.31 -32.05 7.14
C MET A 388 -8.22 -31.19 6.48
N ARG A 389 -7.28 -30.66 7.25
CA ARG A 389 -6.12 -29.93 6.71
C ARG A 389 -5.29 -30.81 5.80
N ASN A 390 -5.02 -32.07 6.16
CA ASN A 390 -4.21 -32.97 5.32
C ASN A 390 -4.88 -33.25 3.97
N LYS A 391 -6.20 -33.31 3.92
CA LYS A 391 -6.99 -33.45 2.68
C LYS A 391 -7.10 -32.15 1.87
N SER A 392 -6.60 -31.01 2.39
CA SER A 392 -6.70 -29.71 1.73
C SER A 392 -5.72 -29.52 0.56
N ILE A 393 -6.07 -28.59 -0.33
CA ILE A 393 -5.30 -28.31 -1.57
C ILE A 393 -3.90 -27.75 -1.30
N LEU A 394 -3.70 -27.00 -0.21
CA LEU A 394 -2.38 -26.50 0.20
C LEU A 394 -1.58 -27.50 1.06
N ALA A 395 -2.11 -28.69 1.30
CA ALA A 395 -1.45 -29.76 2.03
C ALA A 395 -1.16 -30.96 1.12
N HIS A 396 -1.77 -32.12 1.39
CA HIS A 396 -1.53 -33.35 0.64
C HIS A 396 -2.73 -33.82 -0.17
N GLY A 397 -3.86 -33.10 -0.13
CA GLY A 397 -5.09 -33.45 -0.84
C GLY A 397 -5.51 -32.40 -1.84
N ILE A 398 -6.81 -32.35 -2.13
CA ILE A 398 -7.39 -31.51 -3.19
C ILE A 398 -8.68 -30.79 -2.77
N ILE A 399 -9.10 -30.91 -1.51
CA ILE A 399 -10.40 -30.41 -1.04
C ILE A 399 -10.22 -28.98 -0.48
N PRO A 400 -10.91 -27.96 -0.99
CA PRO A 400 -10.77 -26.61 -0.44
C PRO A 400 -11.34 -26.50 0.99
N ILE A 401 -10.71 -25.64 1.79
CA ILE A 401 -11.17 -25.20 3.09
C ILE A 401 -12.11 -23.99 2.93
N ASN A 402 -13.28 -24.06 3.57
CA ASN A 402 -14.26 -22.98 3.64
C ASN A 402 -14.26 -22.31 5.04
N GLU A 403 -15.10 -21.29 5.21
CA GLU A 403 -15.22 -20.53 6.46
C GLU A 403 -15.60 -21.40 7.65
N GLU A 404 -16.56 -22.30 7.49
CA GLU A 404 -17.03 -23.20 8.56
C GLU A 404 -15.91 -24.08 9.10
N LYS A 405 -15.18 -24.74 8.18
CA LYS A 405 -14.02 -25.58 8.50
C LYS A 405 -12.90 -24.81 9.20
N PHE A 406 -12.58 -23.62 8.71
CA PHE A 406 -11.61 -22.73 9.35
C PHE A 406 -12.07 -22.35 10.77
N THR A 407 -13.34 -21.94 10.91
CA THR A 407 -13.91 -21.48 12.19
C THR A 407 -13.91 -22.60 13.23
N ARG A 408 -14.27 -23.82 12.82
CA ARG A 408 -14.18 -25.01 13.67
C ARG A 408 -12.76 -25.24 14.16
N PHE A 409 -11.77 -25.19 13.26
CA PHE A 409 -10.38 -25.39 13.65
C PHE A 409 -9.89 -24.26 14.56
N LEU A 410 -10.24 -23.00 14.28
CA LEU A 410 -9.91 -21.86 15.14
C LEU A 410 -10.45 -22.07 16.56
N HIS A 411 -11.71 -22.47 16.73
CA HIS A 411 -12.28 -22.73 18.06
C HIS A 411 -11.51 -23.82 18.82
N VAL A 412 -11.12 -24.91 18.15
CA VAL A 412 -10.32 -25.97 18.76
C VAL A 412 -8.95 -25.44 19.20
N VAL A 413 -8.29 -24.61 18.37
CA VAL A 413 -6.99 -24.00 18.69
C VAL A 413 -7.10 -23.03 19.88
N MET A 414 -8.14 -22.19 19.92
CA MET A 414 -8.39 -21.27 21.03
C MET A 414 -8.58 -22.03 22.35
N ASN A 415 -9.36 -23.11 22.35
CA ASN A 415 -9.57 -23.97 23.52
C ASN A 415 -8.27 -24.68 23.95
N LEU A 416 -7.48 -25.18 23.00
CA LEU A 416 -6.18 -25.80 23.29
C LEU A 416 -5.21 -24.82 23.95
N PHE A 417 -5.21 -23.57 23.47
CA PHE A 417 -4.29 -22.54 23.95
C PHE A 417 -4.78 -21.86 25.22
N ASP A 418 -6.04 -22.10 25.60
CA ASP A 418 -6.74 -21.42 26.70
C ASP A 418 -6.79 -19.89 26.50
N LEU A 419 -7.17 -19.48 25.28
CA LEU A 419 -7.25 -18.09 24.88
C LEU A 419 -8.69 -17.67 24.61
N LYS A 420 -8.96 -16.39 24.84
CA LYS A 420 -10.17 -15.69 24.44
C LYS A 420 -9.87 -14.69 23.32
N PRO A 421 -10.88 -14.25 22.56
CA PRO A 421 -10.68 -13.28 21.49
C PRO A 421 -9.94 -12.02 21.93
N GLU A 422 -10.19 -11.53 23.15
CA GLU A 422 -9.55 -10.34 23.75
C GLU A 422 -8.05 -10.50 24.07
N ASP A 423 -7.53 -11.74 24.14
CA ASP A 423 -6.11 -12.00 24.37
C ASP A 423 -5.27 -11.83 23.10
N LEU A 424 -5.93 -11.65 21.94
CA LEU A 424 -5.27 -11.55 20.64
C LEU A 424 -5.06 -10.11 20.19
N ILE A 425 -4.04 -9.94 19.34
CA ILE A 425 -3.67 -8.66 18.77
C ILE A 425 -4.58 -8.36 17.57
N TYR A 426 -5.28 -7.23 17.63
CA TYR A 426 -6.02 -6.68 16.48
C TYR A 426 -5.34 -5.41 15.98
N PHE A 427 -5.12 -5.34 14.67
CA PHE A 427 -4.69 -4.10 14.05
C PHE A 427 -5.87 -3.11 14.04
N PRO A 428 -5.60 -1.80 14.16
CA PRO A 428 -6.64 -0.78 14.16
C PRO A 428 -7.31 -0.71 12.81
N VAL A 429 -8.52 -0.17 12.79
CA VAL A 429 -9.23 0.17 11.56
C VAL A 429 -8.87 1.60 11.20
N PHE A 430 -8.33 1.80 10.01
CA PHE A 430 -8.10 3.13 9.46
C PHE A 430 -9.46 3.82 9.23
N PRO A 431 -9.65 5.07 9.71
CA PRO A 431 -10.91 5.79 9.53
C PRO A 431 -11.24 5.96 8.04
N GLU A 432 -12.53 5.97 7.69
CA GLU A 432 -13.00 6.14 6.30
C GLU A 432 -13.08 7.61 5.85
#